data_AF-A0A511FGT1-F1
#
_entry.id   AF-A0A511FGT1-F1
#
_cell.length_a   1.000
_cell.length_b   1.000
_cell.length_c   1.000
_cell.angle_alpha   90.00
_cell.angle_beta   90.00
_cell.angle_gamma   90.00
#
_symmetry.space_group_name_H-M   'P 1'
#
loop_
_entity.id
_entity.type
_entity.pdbx_description
1 polymer ?
#
loop_
_entity_poly.entity_id
_entity_poly.type
_entity_poly.pdbx_seq_one_letter_code
_entity_poly.pdbx_strand_id
1 'polypeptide(L)'
;MTYPPGTQFFPEPDEPVDPALAALLRQVAEQRAQDPLIGARVAAQEVARRLMAALGDRRGVHAESLLCTAGALAGYACQSAVRDLAVLQGVPAGQVFVTVQDAAGRSYLFGDRLNGPLLEDGLSVWSVVAGAAGTLGRADEVPDVVEIVRTVSATLGRPEWGRSLLPAGSALQAPPAELLAAMWPMTSGVVRALTADPALWHVAYAAAAAALLEWVVGHGTLSVRDGVTITMESAIAMSKVVLPAG
;
A
#
# COMPACT_ATOMS: atom_id res chain seq x y z
N MET A 1 -11.72 -1.96 35.76
CA MET A 1 -11.80 -2.10 34.30
C MET A 1 -11.33 -0.80 33.70
N THR A 2 -10.06 -0.75 33.33
CA THR A 2 -9.35 0.47 32.91
C THR A 2 -8.76 0.18 31.54
N TYR A 3 -9.19 0.97 30.55
CA TYR A 3 -8.63 0.95 29.20
C TYR A 3 -7.13 1.26 29.24
N PRO A 4 -6.28 0.57 28.45
CA PRO A 4 -4.91 1.01 28.26
C PRO A 4 -4.90 2.31 27.43
N PRO A 5 -3.98 3.25 27.70
CA PRO A 5 -3.87 4.49 26.95
C PRO A 5 -3.43 4.19 25.51
N GLY A 6 -4.09 4.86 24.56
CA GLY A 6 -3.84 4.70 23.14
C GLY A 6 -2.41 5.04 22.75
N THR A 7 -1.88 4.27 21.80
CA THR A 7 -0.72 4.64 21.00
C THR A 7 -1.04 5.96 20.29
N GLN A 8 -0.57 7.06 20.85
CA GLN A 8 -0.66 8.37 20.22
C GLN A 8 0.16 8.30 18.92
N PHE A 9 -0.54 8.39 17.78
CA PHE A 9 0.07 8.41 16.44
C PHE A 9 0.52 9.82 16.02
N PHE A 10 0.48 10.76 16.95
CA PHE A 10 1.06 12.09 16.85
C PHE A 10 2.22 12.15 17.83
N PRO A 11 3.35 12.79 17.48
CA PRO A 11 4.40 13.05 18.46
C PRO A 11 3.79 13.75 19.68
N GLU A 12 4.22 13.33 20.88
CA GLU A 12 3.92 14.06 22.12
C GLU A 12 4.24 15.55 21.89
N PRO A 13 3.41 16.47 22.39
CA PRO A 13 3.42 17.89 21.98
C PRO A 13 4.75 18.65 22.21
N ASP A 14 5.72 18.04 22.90
CA ASP A 14 7.02 18.62 23.24
C ASP A 14 8.24 17.92 22.59
N GLU A 15 8.05 16.92 21.71
CA GLU A 15 9.19 16.37 20.96
C GLU A 15 9.51 17.27 19.76
N PRO A 16 10.72 17.85 19.66
CA PRO A 16 11.04 18.77 18.58
C PRO A 16 11.02 18.00 17.25
N VAL A 17 9.99 18.26 16.45
CA VAL A 17 9.92 17.78 15.06
C VAL A 17 11.20 18.21 14.36
N ASP A 18 11.90 17.24 13.75
CA ASP A 18 13.12 17.50 12.96
C ASP A 18 12.91 18.75 12.08
N PRO A 19 13.72 19.81 12.24
CA PRO A 19 13.56 21.05 11.49
C PRO A 19 13.48 20.86 9.97
N ALA A 20 14.17 19.84 9.44
CA ALA A 20 14.11 19.49 8.02
C ALA A 20 12.73 18.94 7.64
N LEU A 21 12.16 18.05 8.46
CA LEU A 21 10.80 17.53 8.26
C LEU A 21 9.76 18.65 8.40
N ALA A 22 9.90 19.53 9.38
CA ALA A 22 9.00 20.67 9.57
C ALA A 22 9.05 21.64 8.38
N ALA A 23 10.24 21.91 7.83
CA ALA A 23 10.39 22.72 6.63
C ALA A 23 9.74 22.07 5.41
N LEU A 24 9.95 20.77 5.20
CA LEU A 24 9.33 20.01 4.12
C LEU A 24 7.80 20.04 4.22
N LEU A 25 7.25 19.82 5.41
CA LEU A 25 5.80 19.84 5.63
C LEU A 25 5.19 21.21 5.30
N ARG A 26 5.85 22.30 5.69
CA ARG A 26 5.41 23.67 5.33
C ARG A 26 5.43 23.88 3.82
N GLN A 27 6.53 23.51 3.17
CA GLN A 27 6.65 23.66 1.71
C GLN A 27 5.59 22.86 0.96
N VAL A 28 5.32 21.63 1.39
CA VAL A 28 4.25 20.79 0.83
C VAL A 28 2.88 21.47 1.04
N ALA A 29 2.60 21.97 2.25
CA ALA A 29 1.34 22.63 2.55
C ALA A 29 1.10 23.88 1.70
N GLU A 30 2.12 24.71 1.47
CA GLU A 30 2.04 25.90 0.61
C GLU A 30 1.71 25.56 -0.86
N GLN A 31 2.24 24.44 -1.36
CA GLN A 31 2.06 24.03 -2.76
C GLN A 31 0.73 23.29 -3.03
N ARG A 32 0.07 22.76 -1.99
CA ARG A 32 -1.17 21.97 -2.14
C ARG A 32 -2.30 22.73 -2.83
N ALA A 33 -2.37 24.05 -2.70
CA ALA A 33 -3.41 24.86 -3.35
C ALA A 33 -3.28 24.86 -4.89
N GLN A 34 -2.08 24.64 -5.41
CA GLN A 34 -1.78 24.62 -6.86
C GLN A 34 -1.67 23.19 -7.38
N ASP A 35 -1.21 22.27 -6.53
CA ASP A 35 -1.06 20.84 -6.85
C ASP A 35 -1.58 20.00 -5.68
N PRO A 36 -2.86 19.58 -5.70
CA PRO A 36 -3.45 18.74 -4.65
C PRO A 36 -2.71 17.42 -4.41
N LEU A 37 -1.93 16.93 -5.38
CA LEU A 37 -1.22 15.65 -5.30
C LEU A 37 0.24 15.78 -4.85
N ILE A 38 0.75 17.00 -4.61
CA ILE A 38 2.14 17.22 -4.21
C ILE A 38 2.52 16.42 -2.97
N GLY A 39 1.63 16.38 -1.97
CA GLY A 39 1.83 15.62 -0.74
C GLY A 39 1.96 14.12 -0.98
N ALA A 40 1.09 13.57 -1.84
CA ALA A 40 1.13 12.16 -2.21
C ALA A 40 2.41 11.80 -3.00
N ARG A 41 2.85 12.68 -3.91
CA ARG A 41 4.10 12.51 -4.67
C ARG A 41 5.34 12.53 -3.80
N VAL A 42 5.45 13.48 -2.87
CA VAL A 42 6.59 13.54 -1.94
C VAL A 42 6.58 12.34 -1.01
N ALA A 43 5.41 11.95 -0.50
CA ALA A 43 5.26 10.74 0.31
C ALA A 43 5.67 9.48 -0.46
N ALA A 44 5.29 9.37 -1.74
CA ALA A 44 5.64 8.23 -2.58
C ALA A 44 7.16 8.04 -2.72
N GLN A 45 7.90 9.13 -2.94
CA GLN A 45 9.37 9.10 -3.01
C GLN A 45 9.99 8.62 -1.71
N GLU A 46 9.48 9.12 -0.58
CA GLU A 46 9.98 8.75 0.74
C GLU A 46 9.65 7.30 1.09
N VAL A 47 8.46 6.81 0.73
CA VAL A 47 8.09 5.39 0.86
C VAL A 47 9.02 4.53 0.01
N ALA A 48 9.19 4.83 -1.28
CA ALA A 48 10.05 4.05 -2.17
C ALA A 48 11.50 3.98 -1.64
N ARG A 49 12.03 5.11 -1.16
CA ARG A 49 13.36 5.19 -0.52
C ARG A 49 13.45 4.30 0.71
N ARG A 50 12.48 4.36 1.62
CA ARG A 50 12.45 3.51 2.83
C ARG A 50 12.37 2.03 2.50
N LEU A 51 11.54 1.65 1.52
CA LEU A 51 11.41 0.26 1.08
C LEU A 51 12.70 -0.27 0.45
N MET A 52 13.34 0.51 -0.43
CA MET A 52 14.64 0.13 -1.02
C MET A 52 15.73 -0.01 0.04
N ALA A 53 15.74 0.85 1.06
CA ALA A 53 16.70 0.76 2.16
C ALA A 53 16.44 -0.45 3.09
N ALA A 54 15.17 -0.77 3.36
CA ALA A 54 14.79 -1.85 4.26
C ALA A 54 14.90 -3.25 3.62
N LEU A 55 14.66 -3.35 2.31
CA LEU A 55 14.66 -4.62 1.56
C LEU A 55 15.93 -4.82 0.72
N GLY A 56 16.85 -3.87 0.77
CA GLY A 56 18.18 -3.96 0.17
C GLY A 56 19.20 -4.62 1.09
N ASP A 57 20.10 -5.40 0.50
CA ASP A 57 21.28 -5.93 1.18
C ASP A 57 22.55 -5.69 0.34
N ARG A 58 23.67 -6.31 0.72
CA ARG A 58 24.94 -6.19 -0.01
C ARG A 58 24.89 -6.74 -1.45
N ARG A 59 23.87 -7.52 -1.79
CA ARG A 59 23.67 -8.16 -3.10
C ARG A 59 22.64 -7.41 -3.95
N GLY A 60 21.96 -6.41 -3.39
CA GLY A 60 20.96 -5.59 -4.08
C GLY A 60 19.60 -5.65 -3.40
N VAL A 61 18.56 -5.26 -4.14
CA VAL A 61 17.17 -5.29 -3.65
C VAL A 61 16.44 -6.48 -4.27
N HIS A 62 15.73 -7.26 -3.46
CA HIS A 62 14.91 -8.38 -3.96
C HIS A 62 13.62 -7.84 -4.58
N ALA A 63 13.58 -7.76 -5.92
CA ALA A 63 12.55 -7.05 -6.67
C ALA A 63 11.13 -7.55 -6.38
N GLU A 64 10.93 -8.87 -6.27
CA GLU A 64 9.65 -9.48 -5.97
C GLU A 64 9.16 -9.07 -4.58
N SER A 65 10.04 -9.08 -3.56
CA SER A 65 9.69 -8.62 -2.21
C SER A 65 9.39 -7.13 -2.20
N LEU A 66 10.13 -6.33 -2.97
CA LEU A 66 9.96 -4.89 -3.06
C LEU A 66 8.58 -4.53 -3.63
N LEU A 67 8.23 -5.11 -4.79
CA LEU A 67 6.94 -4.89 -5.44
C LEU A 67 5.77 -5.50 -4.66
N CYS A 68 5.98 -6.66 -4.06
CA CYS A 68 4.99 -7.28 -3.18
C CYS A 68 4.69 -6.38 -1.97
N THR A 69 5.72 -5.86 -1.30
CA THR A 69 5.56 -4.98 -0.14
C THR A 69 4.88 -3.67 -0.54
N ALA A 70 5.29 -3.07 -1.66
CA ALA A 70 4.68 -1.82 -2.14
C ALA A 70 3.18 -2.01 -2.45
N GLY A 71 2.81 -3.10 -3.12
CA GLY A 71 1.42 -3.46 -3.36
C GLY A 71 0.65 -3.73 -2.07
N ALA A 72 1.23 -4.47 -1.14
CA ALA A 72 0.63 -4.78 0.16
C ALA A 72 0.29 -3.51 0.95
N LEU A 73 1.21 -2.54 0.98
CA LEU A 73 1.00 -1.24 1.62
C LEU A 73 -0.08 -0.42 0.92
N ALA A 74 -0.09 -0.40 -0.42
CA ALA A 74 -1.10 0.30 -1.20
C ALA A 74 -2.51 -0.26 -0.94
N GLY A 75 -2.66 -1.59 -0.99
CA GLY A 75 -3.92 -2.25 -0.69
C GLY A 75 -4.40 -2.02 0.75
N TYR A 76 -3.50 -2.14 1.73
CA TYR A 76 -3.84 -1.86 3.12
C TYR A 76 -4.17 -0.37 3.36
N ALA A 77 -3.54 0.55 2.63
CA ALA A 77 -3.86 1.96 2.71
C ALA A 77 -5.28 2.26 2.22
N CYS A 78 -5.83 1.50 1.24
CA CYS A 78 -7.22 1.63 0.82
C CYS A 78 -8.19 1.41 1.99
N GLN A 79 -8.07 0.28 2.70
CA GLN A 79 -8.98 -0.02 3.82
C GLN A 79 -8.76 0.89 5.03
N SER A 80 -7.51 1.30 5.28
CA SER A 80 -7.16 2.28 6.32
C SER A 80 -7.79 3.65 6.06
N ALA A 81 -7.67 4.15 4.82
CA ALA A 81 -8.28 5.41 4.40
C ALA A 81 -9.81 5.37 4.50
N VAL A 82 -10.43 4.30 4.02
CA VAL A 82 -11.89 4.11 4.07
C VAL A 82 -12.42 4.12 5.51
N ARG A 83 -11.70 3.50 6.45
CA ARG A 83 -12.05 3.51 7.88
C ARG A 83 -11.91 4.89 8.50
N ASP A 84 -10.82 5.59 8.25
CA ASP A 84 -10.58 6.89 8.85
C ASP A 84 -11.52 7.97 8.27
N LEU A 85 -11.83 7.91 6.98
CA LEU A 85 -12.86 8.76 6.36
C LEU A 85 -14.25 8.50 6.95
N ALA A 86 -14.60 7.24 7.22
CA ALA A 86 -15.87 6.91 7.85
C ALA A 86 -15.98 7.49 9.27
N VAL A 87 -14.90 7.44 10.05
CA VAL A 87 -14.85 8.04 11.39
C VAL A 87 -15.05 9.56 11.31
N LEU A 88 -14.41 10.23 10.34
CA LEU A 88 -14.62 11.66 10.09
C LEU A 88 -16.08 11.99 9.71
N GLN A 89 -16.79 11.04 9.10
CA GLN A 89 -18.20 11.15 8.74
C GLN A 89 -19.16 10.72 9.88
N GLY A 90 -18.63 10.41 11.06
CA GLY A 90 -19.43 9.95 12.21
C GLY A 90 -19.90 8.50 12.12
N VAL A 91 -19.40 7.72 11.17
CA VAL A 91 -19.67 6.29 11.04
C VAL A 91 -18.57 5.50 11.77
N PRO A 92 -18.90 4.62 12.72
CA PRO A 92 -17.90 3.80 13.39
C PRO A 92 -17.12 2.95 12.38
N ALA A 93 -15.78 2.94 12.48
CA ALA A 93 -14.91 2.20 11.56
C ALA A 93 -15.27 0.70 11.43
N GLY A 94 -15.78 0.09 12.50
CA GLY A 94 -16.22 -1.31 12.51
C GLY A 94 -17.53 -1.60 11.76
N GLN A 95 -18.25 -0.57 11.31
CA GLN A 95 -19.48 -0.71 10.51
C GLN A 95 -19.23 -0.49 9.01
N VAL A 96 -18.00 -0.17 8.63
CA VAL A 96 -17.64 0.16 7.24
C VAL A 96 -17.43 -1.11 6.40
N PHE A 97 -17.01 -2.19 7.05
CA PHE A 97 -16.74 -3.48 6.44
C PHE A 97 -17.47 -4.60 7.17
N VAL A 98 -17.90 -5.59 6.40
CA VAL A 98 -18.28 -6.90 6.93
C VAL A 98 -17.01 -7.67 7.22
N THR A 99 -16.84 -8.13 8.46
CA THR A 99 -15.73 -9.01 8.84
C THR A 99 -16.16 -10.46 8.73
N VAL A 100 -15.42 -11.25 7.95
CA VAL A 100 -15.64 -12.68 7.77
C VAL A 100 -14.46 -13.44 8.36
N GLN A 101 -14.73 -14.49 9.11
CA GLN A 101 -13.70 -15.40 9.62
C GLN A 101 -13.66 -16.69 8.81
N ASP A 102 -12.45 -17.20 8.54
CA ASP A 102 -12.30 -18.55 8.02
C ASP A 102 -12.22 -19.62 9.12
N ALA A 103 -12.13 -20.88 8.70
CA ALA A 103 -12.01 -22.03 9.60
C ALA A 103 -10.73 -22.03 10.46
N ALA A 104 -9.72 -21.24 10.08
CA ALA A 104 -8.48 -21.07 10.84
C ALA A 104 -8.54 -19.87 11.80
N GLY A 105 -9.68 -19.17 11.89
CA GLY A 105 -9.88 -17.99 12.74
C GLY A 105 -9.30 -16.69 12.18
N ARG A 106 -8.84 -16.67 10.92
CA ARG A 106 -8.33 -15.47 10.27
C ARG A 106 -9.50 -14.59 9.84
N SER A 107 -9.40 -13.29 10.11
CA SER A 107 -10.45 -12.31 9.80
C SER A 107 -10.14 -11.53 8.54
N TYR A 108 -11.17 -11.33 7.71
CA TYR A 108 -11.10 -10.65 6.43
C TYR A 108 -12.17 -9.56 6.31
N LEU A 109 -11.80 -8.43 5.71
CA LEU A 109 -12.69 -7.30 5.49
C LEU A 109 -13.31 -7.37 4.09
N PHE A 110 -14.63 -7.19 4.03
CA PHE A 110 -15.42 -7.13 2.80
C PHE A 110 -16.28 -5.87 2.77
N GLY A 111 -16.42 -5.29 1.58
CA GLY A 111 -17.32 -4.17 1.33
C GLY A 111 -16.95 -3.40 0.08
N ASP A 112 -17.96 -2.87 -0.60
CA ASP A 112 -17.81 -2.22 -1.91
C ASP A 112 -16.98 -0.93 -1.85
N ARG A 113 -16.89 -0.31 -0.65
CA ARG A 113 -16.09 0.89 -0.42
C ARG A 113 -14.58 0.70 -0.71
N LEU A 114 -14.09 -0.54 -0.80
CA LEU A 114 -12.72 -0.83 -1.23
C LEU A 114 -12.53 -0.72 -2.73
N ASN A 115 -13.57 -0.94 -3.53
CA ASN A 115 -13.42 -1.08 -4.98
C ASN A 115 -12.96 0.23 -5.63
N GLY A 116 -13.49 1.38 -5.19
CA GLY A 116 -13.05 2.71 -5.59
C GLY A 116 -11.53 2.89 -5.52
N PRO A 117 -10.95 3.02 -4.30
CA PRO A 117 -9.53 3.28 -4.15
C PRO A 117 -8.61 2.15 -4.63
N LEU A 118 -9.10 0.91 -4.73
CA LEU A 118 -8.29 -0.24 -5.15
C LEU A 118 -8.28 -0.44 -6.68
N LEU A 119 -9.44 -0.30 -7.34
CA LEU A 119 -9.65 -0.75 -8.72
C LEU A 119 -10.33 0.30 -9.62
N GLU A 120 -11.34 1.01 -9.13
CA GLU A 120 -12.32 1.71 -9.97
C GLU A 120 -12.02 3.20 -10.17
N ASP A 121 -11.46 3.88 -9.16
CA ASP A 121 -11.18 5.31 -9.23
C ASP A 121 -10.05 5.64 -10.23
N GLY A 122 -10.06 6.86 -10.76
CA GLY A 122 -9.03 7.32 -11.70
C GLY A 122 -7.61 7.37 -11.11
N LEU A 123 -7.50 7.45 -9.78
CA LEU A 123 -6.25 7.34 -9.02
C LEU A 123 -6.20 6.09 -8.14
N SER A 124 -6.99 5.06 -8.49
CA SER A 124 -6.96 3.78 -7.79
C SER A 124 -5.57 3.13 -7.87
N VAL A 125 -5.29 2.20 -6.96
CA VAL A 125 -4.04 1.44 -6.97
C VAL A 125 -3.82 0.78 -8.34
N TRP A 126 -4.86 0.17 -8.91
CA TRP A 126 -4.82 -0.39 -10.26
C TRP A 126 -4.46 0.65 -11.32
N SER A 127 -5.20 1.76 -11.38
CA SER A 127 -5.02 2.80 -12.39
C SER A 127 -3.59 3.36 -12.39
N VAL A 128 -3.02 3.58 -11.21
CA VAL A 128 -1.66 4.11 -11.05
C VAL A 128 -0.60 3.06 -11.41
N VAL A 129 -0.72 1.82 -10.94
CA VAL A 129 0.26 0.76 -11.21
C VAL A 129 0.23 0.32 -12.68
N ALA A 130 -0.95 0.16 -13.27
CA ALA A 130 -1.08 -0.14 -14.70
C ALA A 130 -0.58 1.02 -15.57
N GLY A 131 -0.82 2.27 -15.15
CA GLY A 131 -0.34 3.46 -15.85
C GLY A 131 1.19 3.53 -15.97
N ALA A 132 1.92 2.99 -14.99
CA ALA A 132 3.38 2.88 -15.00
C ALA A 132 3.92 1.95 -16.10
N ALA A 133 3.13 0.99 -16.58
CA ALA A 133 3.53 0.23 -17.77
C ALA A 133 3.48 1.10 -19.04
N GLY A 134 2.55 2.08 -19.09
CA GLY A 134 2.42 3.02 -20.19
C GLY A 134 3.60 3.98 -20.29
N THR A 135 4.15 4.44 -19.17
CA THR A 135 5.36 5.31 -19.15
C THR A 135 6.59 4.58 -19.70
N LEU A 136 6.63 3.25 -19.56
CA LEU A 136 7.66 2.37 -20.13
C LEU A 136 7.39 1.98 -21.59
N GLY A 137 6.26 2.40 -22.18
CA GLY A 137 5.86 2.03 -23.54
C GLY A 137 5.43 0.57 -23.68
N ARG A 138 4.98 -0.08 -22.59
CA ARG A 138 4.67 -1.52 -22.50
C ARG A 138 3.26 -1.77 -21.94
N ALA A 139 2.33 -0.89 -22.28
CA ALA A 139 0.94 -0.98 -21.81
C ALA A 139 0.23 -2.26 -22.28
N ASP A 140 0.67 -2.84 -23.39
CA ASP A 140 0.18 -4.10 -23.97
C ASP A 140 0.54 -5.35 -23.15
N GLU A 141 1.50 -5.24 -22.23
CA GLU A 141 1.92 -6.34 -21.35
C GLU A 141 1.17 -6.38 -20.02
N VAL A 142 0.38 -5.36 -19.73
CA VAL A 142 -0.39 -5.24 -18.50
C VAL A 142 -1.40 -6.40 -18.42
N PRO A 143 -1.41 -7.20 -17.34
CA PRO A 143 -2.34 -8.32 -17.16
C PRO A 143 -3.79 -7.84 -16.96
N ASP A 144 -4.77 -8.73 -17.19
CA ASP A 144 -6.17 -8.43 -16.89
C ASP A 144 -6.40 -8.42 -15.37
N VAL A 145 -6.75 -7.26 -14.82
CA VAL A 145 -7.04 -7.09 -13.39
C VAL A 145 -8.18 -7.98 -12.90
N VAL A 146 -9.15 -8.31 -13.75
CA VAL A 146 -10.26 -9.21 -13.39
C VAL A 146 -9.75 -10.62 -13.16
N GLU A 147 -8.77 -11.08 -13.96
CA GLU A 147 -8.13 -12.37 -13.75
C GLU A 147 -7.30 -12.41 -12.47
N ILE A 148 -6.59 -11.33 -12.14
CA ILE A 148 -5.85 -11.20 -10.89
C ILE A 148 -6.82 -11.26 -9.70
N VAL A 149 -7.91 -10.48 -9.73
CA VAL A 149 -8.93 -10.48 -8.67
C VAL A 149 -9.52 -11.88 -8.50
N ARG A 150 -9.85 -12.57 -9.60
CA ARG A 150 -10.39 -13.94 -9.57
C ARG A 150 -9.41 -14.91 -8.91
N THR A 151 -8.14 -14.83 -9.30
CA THR A 151 -7.05 -15.67 -8.80
C THR A 151 -6.84 -15.48 -7.30
N VAL A 152 -6.68 -14.24 -6.85
CA VAL A 152 -6.50 -13.94 -5.42
C VAL A 152 -7.74 -14.37 -4.63
N SER A 153 -8.93 -14.04 -5.10
CA SER A 153 -10.18 -14.38 -4.41
C SER A 153 -10.39 -15.89 -4.26
N ALA A 154 -9.94 -16.69 -5.23
CA ALA A 154 -10.02 -18.15 -5.16
C ALA A 154 -9.16 -18.77 -4.03
N THR A 155 -8.17 -18.05 -3.51
CA THR A 155 -7.29 -18.50 -2.42
C THR A 155 -7.81 -18.14 -1.02
N LEU A 156 -8.88 -17.35 -0.92
CA LEU A 156 -9.43 -16.89 0.35
C LEU A 156 -9.80 -18.07 1.26
N GLY A 157 -9.38 -17.98 2.53
CA GLY A 157 -9.63 -19.02 3.54
C GLY A 157 -8.73 -20.26 3.38
N ARG A 158 -7.84 -20.29 2.38
CA ARG A 158 -6.89 -21.39 2.17
C ARG A 158 -5.49 -21.06 2.71
N PRO A 159 -4.57 -22.03 2.86
CA PRO A 159 -3.18 -21.77 3.25
C PRO A 159 -2.41 -20.86 2.27
N GLU A 160 -2.86 -20.81 1.01
CA GLU A 160 -2.28 -20.00 -0.06
C GLU A 160 -2.74 -18.53 -0.03
N TRP A 161 -3.72 -18.19 0.81
CA TRP A 161 -4.24 -16.82 0.89
C TRP A 161 -3.12 -15.79 1.07
N GLY A 162 -3.15 -14.76 0.22
CA GLY A 162 -2.23 -13.64 0.28
C GLY A 162 -0.80 -14.01 -0.08
N ARG A 163 -0.55 -15.15 -0.72
CA ARG A 163 0.72 -15.43 -1.39
C ARG A 163 0.64 -14.92 -2.83
N SER A 164 1.63 -14.14 -3.25
CA SER A 164 1.77 -13.75 -4.65
C SER A 164 2.22 -14.95 -5.48
N LEU A 165 1.64 -15.09 -6.66
CA LEU A 165 2.17 -15.91 -7.74
C LEU A 165 3.47 -15.27 -8.21
N LEU A 166 4.57 -15.97 -7.97
CA LEU A 166 5.89 -15.54 -8.40
C LEU A 166 6.31 -16.26 -9.68
N PRO A 167 7.20 -15.67 -10.48
CA PRO A 167 7.92 -16.38 -11.52
C PRO A 167 8.57 -17.67 -10.98
N ALA A 168 8.68 -18.68 -11.83
CA ALA A 168 9.25 -19.96 -11.44
C ALA A 168 10.68 -19.80 -10.89
N GLY A 169 10.93 -20.32 -9.68
CA GLY A 169 12.23 -20.23 -9.02
C GLY A 169 12.42 -19.02 -8.10
N SER A 170 11.47 -18.08 -8.07
CA SER A 170 11.47 -16.95 -7.14
C SER A 170 10.73 -17.29 -5.84
N ALA A 171 11.17 -16.69 -4.74
CA ALA A 171 10.50 -16.79 -3.43
C ALA A 171 10.55 -15.44 -2.72
N LEU A 172 9.46 -15.01 -2.10
CA LEU A 172 9.46 -13.80 -1.28
C LEU A 172 10.38 -14.01 -0.07
N GLN A 173 11.02 -12.93 0.38
CA GLN A 173 11.82 -12.94 1.61
C GLN A 173 10.98 -13.23 2.86
N ALA A 174 9.70 -12.86 2.84
CA ALA A 174 8.71 -13.17 3.86
C ALA A 174 7.29 -13.13 3.26
N PRO A 175 6.28 -13.74 3.91
CA PRO A 175 4.88 -13.62 3.51
C PRO A 175 4.41 -12.15 3.45
N PRO A 176 3.49 -11.79 2.54
CA PRO A 176 3.07 -10.39 2.36
C PRO A 176 2.48 -9.75 3.61
N ALA A 177 1.78 -10.51 4.45
CA ALA A 177 1.24 -10.02 5.72
C ALA A 177 2.36 -9.65 6.72
N GLU A 178 3.47 -10.39 6.74
CA GLU A 178 4.62 -10.10 7.60
C GLU A 178 5.38 -8.88 7.09
N LEU A 179 5.60 -8.78 5.77
CA LEU A 179 6.19 -7.60 5.13
C LEU A 179 5.36 -6.34 5.41
N LEU A 180 4.04 -6.44 5.28
CA LEU A 180 3.11 -5.37 5.61
C LEU A 180 3.22 -4.96 7.09
N ALA A 181 3.15 -5.93 8.00
CA ALA A 181 3.22 -5.67 9.44
C ALA A 181 4.53 -4.97 9.85
N ALA A 182 5.65 -5.35 9.22
CA ALA A 182 6.96 -4.73 9.45
C ALA A 182 7.05 -3.31 8.85
N MET A 183 6.52 -3.09 7.65
CA MET A 183 6.74 -1.85 6.89
C MET A 183 5.69 -0.77 7.14
N TRP A 184 4.47 -1.15 7.55
CA TRP A 184 3.38 -0.20 7.79
C TRP A 184 3.71 0.83 8.90
N PRO A 185 4.21 0.45 10.09
CA PRO A 185 4.60 1.42 11.12
C PRO A 185 5.71 2.38 10.65
N MET A 186 6.62 1.88 9.81
CA MET A 186 7.74 2.67 9.28
C MET A 186 7.31 3.73 8.26
N THR A 187 6.20 3.53 7.54
CA THR A 187 5.81 4.36 6.39
C THR A 187 4.52 5.16 6.61
N SER A 188 3.60 4.66 7.42
CA SER A 188 2.28 5.28 7.62
C SER A 188 2.36 6.69 8.21
N GLY A 189 3.24 6.94 9.18
CA GLY A 189 3.40 8.27 9.79
C GLY A 189 3.79 9.34 8.78
N VAL A 190 4.74 9.03 7.88
CA VAL A 190 5.19 10.00 6.86
C VAL A 190 4.14 10.24 5.79
N VAL A 191 3.42 9.18 5.36
CA VAL A 191 2.30 9.33 4.43
C VAL A 191 1.20 10.19 5.04
N ARG A 192 0.80 9.92 6.28
CA ARG A 192 -0.24 10.70 6.99
C ARG A 192 0.13 12.18 7.11
N ALA A 193 1.37 12.47 7.50
CA ALA A 193 1.85 13.84 7.65
C ALA A 193 1.91 14.60 6.30
N LEU A 194 2.47 13.97 5.27
CA LEU A 194 2.70 14.62 3.97
C LEU A 194 1.44 14.74 3.11
N THR A 195 0.47 13.86 3.26
CA THR A 195 -0.80 13.93 2.51
C THR A 195 -1.87 14.75 3.23
N ALA A 196 -1.96 14.65 4.56
CA ALA A 196 -3.01 15.19 5.43
C ALA A 196 -4.46 14.72 5.14
N ASP A 197 -4.79 14.38 3.90
CA ASP A 197 -6.08 13.81 3.50
C ASP A 197 -6.00 12.27 3.43
N PRO A 198 -6.80 11.54 4.24
CA PRO A 198 -6.89 10.09 4.14
C PRO A 198 -7.22 9.55 2.75
N ALA A 199 -7.99 10.29 1.94
CA ALA A 199 -8.31 9.89 0.57
C ALA A 199 -7.06 9.80 -0.32
N LEU A 200 -5.92 10.39 0.06
CA LEU A 200 -4.69 10.37 -0.71
C LEU A 200 -3.67 9.33 -0.21
N TRP A 201 -3.94 8.59 0.86
CA TRP A 201 -2.98 7.63 1.41
C TRP A 201 -2.67 6.49 0.43
N HIS A 202 -3.71 5.88 -0.15
CA HIS A 202 -3.54 4.82 -1.14
C HIS A 202 -2.85 5.35 -2.41
N VAL A 203 -3.14 6.58 -2.83
CA VAL A 203 -2.48 7.24 -3.97
C VAL A 203 -0.97 7.38 -3.74
N ALA A 204 -0.54 7.78 -2.53
CA ALA A 204 0.88 7.88 -2.19
C ALA A 204 1.60 6.52 -2.29
N TYR A 205 1.00 5.46 -1.75
CA TYR A 205 1.57 4.12 -1.84
C TYR A 205 1.52 3.53 -3.26
N ALA A 206 0.44 3.79 -4.01
CA ALA A 206 0.32 3.36 -5.40
C ALA A 206 1.37 4.04 -6.29
N ALA A 207 1.61 5.34 -6.09
CA ALA A 207 2.67 6.07 -6.78
C ALA A 207 4.07 5.55 -6.40
N ALA A 208 4.29 5.15 -5.14
CA ALA A 208 5.53 4.48 -4.75
C ALA A 208 5.69 3.13 -5.45
N ALA A 209 4.62 2.33 -5.52
CA ALA A 209 4.62 1.04 -6.22
C ALA A 209 4.89 1.21 -7.72
N ALA A 210 4.28 2.21 -8.37
CA ALA A 210 4.53 2.56 -9.76
C ALA A 210 6.00 2.93 -10.00
N ALA A 211 6.58 3.81 -9.18
CA ALA A 211 7.99 4.20 -9.32
C ALA A 211 8.95 3.01 -9.13
N LEU A 212 8.63 2.11 -8.19
CA LEU A 212 9.41 0.89 -7.97
C LEU A 212 9.24 -0.11 -9.12
N LEU A 213 8.05 -0.22 -9.71
CA LEU A 213 7.80 -1.05 -10.89
C LEU A 213 8.62 -0.55 -12.08
N GLU A 214 8.60 0.76 -12.36
CA GLU A 214 9.41 1.38 -13.40
C GLU A 214 10.90 1.11 -13.18
N TRP A 215 11.38 1.24 -11.94
CA TRP A 215 12.76 0.94 -11.60
C TRP A 215 13.10 -0.53 -11.85
N VAL A 216 12.30 -1.47 -11.32
CA VAL A 216 12.55 -2.92 -11.45
C VAL A 216 12.54 -3.37 -12.92
N VAL A 217 11.56 -2.91 -13.69
CA VAL A 217 11.42 -3.26 -15.11
C VAL A 217 12.53 -2.60 -15.95
N GLY A 218 12.85 -1.33 -15.66
CA GLY A 218 13.93 -0.60 -16.35
C GLY A 218 15.31 -1.23 -16.15
N HIS A 219 15.53 -1.91 -15.02
CA HIS A 219 16.76 -2.68 -14.75
C HIS A 219 16.71 -4.11 -15.29
N GLY A 220 15.61 -4.52 -15.94
CA GLY A 220 15.46 -5.84 -16.54
C GLY A 220 15.30 -6.98 -15.53
N THR A 221 14.98 -6.69 -14.27
CA THR A 221 14.86 -7.70 -13.20
C THR A 221 13.55 -8.49 -13.31
N LEU A 222 12.46 -7.83 -13.69
CA LEU A 222 11.15 -8.47 -13.93
C LEU A 222 10.52 -7.94 -15.23
N SER A 223 9.61 -8.73 -15.80
CA SER A 223 8.73 -8.26 -16.86
C SER A 223 7.67 -7.30 -16.30
N VAL A 224 7.04 -6.50 -17.17
CA VAL A 224 5.89 -5.67 -16.77
C VAL A 224 4.76 -6.54 -16.23
N ARG A 225 4.46 -7.65 -16.91
CA ARG A 225 3.42 -8.58 -16.50
C ARG A 225 3.66 -9.11 -15.09
N ASP A 226 4.86 -9.61 -14.81
CA ASP A 226 5.18 -10.19 -13.49
C ASP A 226 5.16 -9.11 -12.40
N GLY A 227 5.76 -7.95 -12.68
CA GLY A 227 5.80 -6.84 -11.73
C GLY A 227 4.41 -6.33 -11.35
N VAL A 228 3.54 -6.09 -12.34
CA VAL A 228 2.14 -5.68 -12.11
C VAL A 228 1.36 -6.77 -11.39
N THR A 229 1.53 -8.04 -11.78
CA THR A 229 0.85 -9.17 -11.12
C THR A 229 1.21 -9.25 -9.65
N ILE A 230 2.51 -9.25 -9.31
CA ILE A 230 2.99 -9.32 -7.92
C ILE A 230 2.42 -8.16 -7.09
N THR A 231 2.51 -6.93 -7.61
CA THR A 231 2.01 -5.73 -6.92
C THR A 231 0.50 -5.79 -6.71
N MET A 232 -0.27 -6.16 -7.73
CA MET A 232 -1.73 -6.16 -7.62
C MET A 232 -2.27 -7.32 -6.81
N GLU A 233 -1.67 -8.50 -6.89
CA GLU A 233 -2.07 -9.63 -6.05
C GLU A 233 -1.91 -9.33 -4.57
N SER A 234 -0.76 -8.75 -4.18
CA SER A 234 -0.52 -8.36 -2.80
C SER A 234 -1.43 -7.21 -2.37
N ALA A 235 -1.70 -6.22 -3.23
CA ALA A 235 -2.66 -5.15 -2.94
C ALA A 235 -4.08 -5.68 -2.71
N ILE A 236 -4.57 -6.56 -3.58
CA ILE A 236 -5.92 -7.14 -3.49
C ILE A 236 -6.05 -8.00 -2.23
N ALA A 237 -5.04 -8.79 -1.89
CA ALA A 237 -5.07 -9.61 -0.68
C ALA A 237 -4.99 -8.74 0.59
N MET A 238 -4.05 -7.80 0.64
CA MET A 238 -3.78 -6.99 1.83
C MET A 238 -4.78 -5.85 2.04
N SER A 239 -5.58 -5.50 1.04
CA SER A 239 -6.77 -4.65 1.24
C SER A 239 -7.82 -5.27 2.15
N LYS A 240 -7.80 -6.60 2.35
CA LYS A 240 -8.78 -7.34 3.13
C LYS A 240 -8.26 -7.82 4.47
N VAL A 241 -6.99 -7.61 4.81
CA VAL A 241 -6.45 -8.15 6.06
C VAL A 241 -6.80 -7.27 7.26
N VAL A 242 -7.04 -7.92 8.39
CA VAL A 242 -7.06 -7.27 9.70
C VAL A 242 -5.69 -7.52 10.34
N LEU A 243 -4.84 -6.48 10.40
CA LEU A 243 -3.61 -6.58 11.17
C LEU A 243 -3.97 -6.68 12.66
N PRO A 244 -3.25 -7.51 13.45
CA PRO A 244 -3.40 -7.49 14.90
C PRO A 244 -3.14 -6.07 15.41
N ALA A 245 -3.92 -5.62 16.40
CA ALA A 245 -3.52 -4.42 17.14
C ALA A 245 -2.17 -4.74 17.80
N GLY A 246 -1.12 -4.05 17.34
CA GLY A 246 0.20 -4.08 17.98
C GLY A 246 0.16 -3.43 19.36
#